data_AF-A0A9E5FIC2-F1
#
_entry.id   AF-A0A9E5FIC2-F1
#
_cell.length_a   1.000
_cell.length_b   1.000
_cell.length_c   1.000
_cell.angle_alpha   90.00
_cell.angle_beta   90.00
_cell.angle_gamma   90.00
#
_symmetry.space_group_name_H-M   'P 1'
#
loop_
_entity.id
_entity.type
_entity.pdbx_description
1 polymer ?
#
loop_
_entity_poly.entity_id
_entity_poly.type
_entity_poly.pdbx_seq_one_letter_code
_entity_poly.pdbx_strand_id
1 'polypeptide(L)'
;DIYRWITSVGVRPIRRVLPHQETVQAARRLQTVLRYLPGVRLDEPESGKLRELFKGRLSTCQQVLRDRFQPFLEDALDDVGLQPKHPLELVARRKVVSELIDRILADGYFSYFDVRDAISRNNLKLPDITAKGEWGTDDPLLRLDRLLTFKFEGIYRTGQIHGKLLQNLTSVLFGTDWGRKAWSLFIAPYGIALVVVTIAVVLGRHLPGGAGKQDQTSPVSTWLAWFWIISLGSAMAYLFANDKLRDRLGGWLRRIASGLHWLIEDLPLILARHPAFRSAVVIPLKVAWYCVIKPVVMIMAVYLLAPYLIPNIQSVVIWWCLLALVMTTRPFLILDQRLAEIMFDLVLAMRAGLLGRLLDGFDRIYKALIKGAETALVRADEALQSRGNDSTIMTAVRVAVSLVWVPVREVSRILFIVMVEPMLHPLKLPICFVAAKVLYPVMGPMGSETWIPALSPYLGYWLAMSTVTTTIFLMPNAFGFLFWEFRENRGLYAANRPTRPRYAP
;
A
#
# COMPACT_ATOMS: atom_id res chain seq x y z
N ASP A 1 -3.14 30.91 -0.05
CA ASP A 1 -3.42 32.07 -0.94
C ASP A 1 -2.20 32.64 -1.64
N ILE A 2 -1.05 32.80 -0.99
CA ILE A 2 0.17 33.35 -1.62
C ILE A 2 0.67 32.54 -2.83
N TYR A 3 0.75 31.21 -2.73
CA TYR A 3 1.11 30.35 -3.88
C TYR A 3 0.17 30.56 -5.09
N ARG A 4 -1.14 30.76 -4.84
CA ARG A 4 -2.12 31.03 -5.90
C ARG A 4 -2.00 32.46 -6.43
N TRP A 5 -1.67 33.45 -5.60
CA TRP A 5 -1.38 34.82 -6.02
C TRP A 5 -0.15 34.85 -6.95
N ILE A 6 0.96 34.22 -6.55
CA ILE A 6 2.20 34.10 -7.35
C ILE A 6 1.93 33.37 -8.67
N THR A 7 1.29 32.20 -8.63
CA THR A 7 0.98 31.43 -9.85
C THR A 7 -0.07 32.10 -10.75
N SER A 8 -0.91 32.98 -10.19
CA SER A 8 -1.85 33.80 -10.96
C SER A 8 -1.27 35.14 -11.42
N VAL A 9 0.02 35.41 -11.18
CA VAL A 9 0.68 36.69 -11.52
C VAL A 9 -0.12 37.89 -10.98
N GLY A 10 -0.59 37.79 -9.74
CA GLY A 10 -1.30 38.87 -9.06
C GLY A 10 -2.78 39.06 -9.42
N VAL A 11 -3.34 38.26 -10.33
CA VAL A 11 -4.76 38.36 -10.72
C VAL A 11 -5.72 37.96 -9.59
N ARG A 12 -5.32 37.03 -8.71
CA ARG A 12 -6.17 36.56 -7.61
C ARG A 12 -5.83 37.24 -6.29
N PRO A 13 -6.77 37.86 -5.56
CA PRO A 13 -6.49 38.60 -4.32
C PRO A 13 -5.96 37.69 -3.20
N ILE A 14 -5.06 38.25 -2.37
CA ILE A 14 -4.43 37.54 -1.23
C ILE A 14 -5.44 37.23 -0.12
N ARG A 15 -6.49 38.06 0.03
CA ARG A 15 -7.60 37.86 0.97
C ARG A 15 -8.87 37.57 0.18
N ARG A 16 -9.58 36.50 0.54
CA ARG A 16 -10.85 36.09 -0.09
C ARG A 16 -11.84 35.56 0.94
N VAL A 17 -13.12 35.81 0.70
CA VAL A 17 -14.22 35.21 1.47
C VAL A 17 -14.44 33.80 0.95
N LEU A 18 -14.56 32.82 1.84
CA LEU A 18 -14.77 31.42 1.47
C LEU A 18 -16.26 31.06 1.68
N PRO A 19 -17.11 31.16 0.64
CA PRO A 19 -18.57 31.25 0.77
C PRO A 19 -19.23 29.99 1.36
N HIS A 20 -18.58 28.84 1.27
CA HIS A 20 -19.11 27.56 1.74
C HIS A 20 -18.47 27.07 3.04
N GLN A 21 -17.37 27.69 3.46
CA GLN A 21 -16.58 27.19 4.58
C GLN A 21 -17.28 27.43 5.93
N GLU A 22 -18.01 28.53 6.08
CA GLU A 22 -18.72 28.87 7.31
C GLU A 22 -19.76 27.81 7.68
N THR A 23 -20.58 27.38 6.72
CA THR A 23 -21.63 26.38 6.96
C THR A 23 -21.02 25.01 7.31
N VAL A 24 -19.93 24.62 6.66
CA VAL A 24 -19.19 23.38 6.97
C VAL A 24 -18.55 23.46 8.36
N GLN A 25 -17.95 24.59 8.72
CA GLN A 25 -17.40 24.80 10.06
C GLN A 25 -18.49 24.78 11.13
N ALA A 26 -19.66 25.35 10.87
CA ALA A 26 -20.80 25.31 11.79
C ALA A 26 -21.22 23.86 12.09
N ALA A 27 -21.38 23.02 11.04
CA ALA A 27 -21.68 21.61 11.20
C ALA A 27 -20.62 20.86 12.03
N ARG A 28 -19.33 21.12 11.79
CA ARG A 28 -18.23 20.52 12.56
C ARG A 28 -18.20 20.97 14.01
N ARG A 29 -18.45 22.25 14.28
CA ARG A 29 -18.53 22.76 15.66
C ARG A 29 -19.69 22.11 16.41
N LEU A 30 -20.85 21.94 15.76
CA LEU A 30 -21.98 21.22 16.34
C LEU A 30 -21.66 19.75 16.63
N GLN A 31 -21.00 19.03 15.72
CA GLN A 31 -20.50 17.67 15.98
C GLN A 31 -19.52 17.62 17.15
N THR A 32 -18.63 18.61 17.21
CA THR A 32 -17.63 18.72 18.28
C THR A 32 -18.31 18.95 19.63
N VAL A 33 -19.29 19.86 19.71
CA VAL A 33 -20.12 20.09 20.90
C VAL A 33 -20.82 18.80 21.32
N LEU A 34 -21.49 18.11 20.41
CA LEU A 34 -22.17 16.83 20.71
C LEU A 34 -21.22 15.74 21.24
N ARG A 35 -19.98 15.71 20.73
CA ARG A 35 -18.96 14.76 21.18
C ARG A 35 -18.46 15.04 22.60
N TYR A 36 -18.35 16.32 22.98
CA TYR A 36 -17.86 16.73 24.30
C TYR A 36 -18.96 16.98 25.32
N LEU A 37 -20.22 17.10 24.90
CA LEU A 37 -21.37 17.31 25.79
C LEU A 37 -21.45 16.29 26.95
N PRO A 38 -21.15 14.98 26.77
CA PRO A 38 -21.14 14.03 27.88
C PRO A 38 -20.07 14.30 28.96
N GLY A 39 -19.02 15.07 28.63
CA GLY A 39 -17.95 15.43 29.56
C GLY A 39 -18.19 16.74 30.30
N VAL A 40 -19.27 17.46 29.98
CA VAL A 40 -19.65 18.70 30.67
C VAL A 40 -20.47 18.34 31.91
N ARG A 41 -20.13 18.92 33.07
CA ARG A 41 -20.89 18.75 34.31
C ARG A 41 -22.23 19.51 34.19
N LEU A 42 -23.26 18.81 33.73
CA LEU A 42 -24.64 19.27 33.64
C LEU A 42 -25.56 18.19 34.22
N ASP A 43 -26.71 18.59 34.75
CA ASP A 43 -27.72 17.64 35.20
C ASP A 43 -28.27 16.83 34.02
N GLU A 44 -28.49 15.52 34.22
CA GLU A 44 -28.94 14.58 33.19
C GLU A 44 -30.17 15.06 32.36
N PRO A 45 -31.24 15.65 32.96
CA PRO A 45 -32.36 16.16 32.18
C PRO A 45 -32.02 17.37 31.29
N GLU A 46 -31.06 18.21 31.69
CA GLU A 46 -30.62 19.36 30.89
C GLU A 46 -29.68 18.93 29.76
N SER A 47 -28.77 18.00 30.06
CA SER A 47 -27.88 17.36 29.07
C SER A 47 -28.68 16.67 27.96
N GLY A 48 -29.76 15.97 28.32
CA GLY A 48 -30.69 15.35 27.37
C GLY A 48 -31.33 16.36 26.40
N LYS A 49 -31.91 17.45 26.93
CA LYS A 49 -32.54 18.50 26.11
C LYS A 49 -31.55 19.19 25.17
N LEU A 50 -30.35 19.52 25.66
CA LEU A 50 -29.29 20.13 24.84
C LEU A 50 -28.82 19.17 23.75
N ARG A 51 -28.69 17.87 24.05
CA ARG A 51 -28.31 16.86 23.08
C ARG A 51 -29.33 16.76 21.95
N GLU A 52 -30.62 16.74 22.26
CA GLU A 52 -31.67 16.72 21.24
C GLU A 52 -31.67 17.99 20.39
N LEU A 53 -31.55 19.17 21.01
CA LEU A 53 -31.47 20.45 20.31
C LEU A 53 -30.29 20.49 19.32
N PHE A 54 -29.07 20.15 19.80
CA PHE A 54 -27.88 20.17 18.95
C PHE A 54 -27.92 19.07 17.89
N LYS A 55 -28.48 17.90 18.19
CA LYS A 55 -28.66 16.82 17.21
C LYS A 55 -29.65 17.22 16.11
N GLY A 56 -30.77 17.84 16.48
CA GLY A 56 -31.74 18.41 15.54
C GLY A 56 -31.08 19.44 14.62
N ARG A 57 -30.39 20.43 15.19
CA ARG A 57 -29.68 21.46 14.41
C ARG A 57 -28.58 20.89 13.52
N LEU A 58 -27.81 19.91 14.01
CA LEU A 58 -26.80 19.23 13.20
C LEU A 58 -27.44 18.52 12.01
N SER A 59 -28.54 17.79 12.22
CA SER A 59 -29.24 17.08 11.13
C SER A 59 -29.75 18.05 10.05
N THR A 60 -30.33 19.19 10.44
CA THR A 60 -30.75 20.24 9.52
C THR A 60 -29.56 20.82 8.75
N CYS A 61 -28.45 21.14 9.43
CA CYS A 61 -27.24 21.64 8.76
C CYS A 61 -26.66 20.62 7.78
N GLN A 62 -26.64 19.33 8.13
CA GLN A 62 -26.16 18.26 7.26
C GLN A 62 -27.04 18.11 6.02
N GLN A 63 -28.36 18.17 6.18
CA GLN A 63 -29.30 18.09 5.06
C GLN A 63 -29.15 19.29 4.11
N VAL A 64 -29.09 20.51 4.64
CA VAL A 64 -28.84 21.73 3.83
C VAL A 64 -27.52 21.64 3.07
N LEU A 65 -26.46 21.12 3.69
CA LEU A 65 -25.18 20.91 3.01
C LEU A 65 -25.26 19.85 1.90
N ARG A 66 -25.99 18.76 2.12
CA ARG A 66 -26.24 17.73 1.09
C ARG A 66 -27.00 18.32 -0.09
N ASP A 67 -28.14 18.95 0.18
CA ASP A 67 -29.01 19.53 -0.86
C ASP A 67 -28.27 20.59 -1.67
N ARG A 68 -27.34 21.34 -1.05
CA ARG A 68 -26.53 22.35 -1.73
C ARG A 68 -25.37 21.76 -2.52
N PHE A 69 -24.64 20.78 -1.98
CA PHE A 69 -23.42 20.26 -2.61
C PHE A 69 -23.65 19.13 -3.60
N GLN A 70 -24.73 18.38 -3.45
CA GLN A 70 -25.09 17.30 -4.38
C GLN A 70 -25.17 17.77 -5.85
N PRO A 71 -25.95 18.81 -6.21
CA PRO A 71 -26.02 19.26 -7.60
C PRO A 71 -24.66 19.72 -8.13
N PHE A 72 -23.85 20.42 -7.32
CA PHE A 72 -22.53 20.87 -7.76
C PHE A 72 -21.56 19.71 -8.07
N LEU A 73 -21.60 18.64 -7.27
CA LEU A 73 -20.81 17.44 -7.52
C LEU A 73 -21.35 16.66 -8.72
N GLU A 74 -22.66 16.53 -8.84
CA GLU A 74 -23.32 15.89 -9.97
C GLU A 74 -22.95 16.60 -11.28
N ASP A 75 -23.07 17.92 -11.34
CA ASP A 75 -22.70 18.74 -12.50
C ASP A 75 -21.20 18.62 -12.81
N ALA A 76 -20.33 18.68 -11.79
CA ALA A 76 -18.89 18.55 -12.00
C ALA A 76 -18.49 17.17 -12.58
N LEU A 77 -19.21 16.10 -12.22
CA LEU A 77 -19.01 14.78 -12.81
C LEU A 77 -19.51 14.74 -14.26
N ASP A 78 -20.66 15.35 -14.56
CA ASP A 78 -21.19 15.42 -15.91
C ASP A 78 -20.29 16.24 -16.84
N ASP A 79 -19.75 17.37 -16.36
CA ASP A 79 -18.84 18.27 -17.09
C ASP A 79 -17.57 17.54 -17.58
N VAL A 80 -17.13 16.48 -16.89
CA VAL A 80 -15.93 15.69 -17.26
C VAL A 80 -16.25 14.40 -18.01
N GLY A 81 -17.52 14.17 -18.36
CA GLY A 81 -17.98 13.01 -19.10
C GLY A 81 -18.24 11.76 -18.23
N LEU A 82 -18.33 11.90 -16.91
CA LEU A 82 -18.70 10.81 -15.99
C LEU A 82 -20.23 10.63 -15.91
N GLN A 83 -20.83 10.44 -17.08
CA GLN A 83 -22.27 10.24 -17.22
C GLN A 83 -22.64 8.75 -17.12
N PRO A 84 -23.61 8.37 -16.26
CA PRO A 84 -24.02 6.98 -16.11
C PRO A 84 -24.80 6.51 -17.34
N LYS A 85 -24.39 5.39 -17.93
CA LYS A 85 -25.08 4.75 -19.07
C LYS A 85 -26.03 3.65 -18.64
N HIS A 86 -25.82 3.09 -17.45
CA HIS A 86 -26.59 1.96 -16.92
C HIS A 86 -27.12 2.23 -15.50
N PRO A 87 -28.19 1.54 -15.06
CA PRO A 87 -28.73 1.70 -13.70
C PRO A 87 -27.70 1.47 -12.59
N LEU A 88 -26.78 0.52 -12.79
CA LEU A 88 -25.68 0.26 -11.84
C LEU A 88 -24.71 1.45 -11.74
N GLU A 89 -24.47 2.15 -12.85
CA GLU A 89 -23.63 3.34 -12.87
C GLU A 89 -24.34 4.53 -12.25
N LEU A 90 -25.66 4.62 -12.36
CA LEU A 90 -26.45 5.64 -11.66
C LEU A 90 -26.36 5.46 -10.14
N VAL A 91 -26.49 4.22 -9.65
CA VAL A 91 -26.29 3.91 -8.22
C VAL A 91 -24.85 4.20 -7.79
N ALA A 92 -23.87 3.83 -8.62
CA ALA A 92 -22.47 4.14 -8.36
C ALA A 92 -22.20 5.64 -8.28
N ARG A 93 -22.80 6.45 -9.17
CA ARG A 93 -22.70 7.91 -9.16
C ARG A 93 -23.25 8.50 -7.87
N ARG A 94 -24.47 8.12 -7.48
CA ARG A 94 -25.09 8.58 -6.22
C ARG A 94 -24.22 8.21 -5.02
N LYS A 95 -23.63 7.01 -5.03
CA LYS A 95 -22.72 6.56 -3.99
C LYS A 95 -21.44 7.39 -3.92
N VAL A 96 -20.79 7.67 -5.05
CA VAL A 96 -19.61 8.56 -5.12
C VAL A 96 -19.94 9.93 -4.55
N VAL A 97 -21.04 10.56 -4.99
CA VAL A 97 -21.46 11.88 -4.51
C VAL A 97 -21.74 11.86 -3.00
N SER A 98 -22.46 10.85 -2.51
CA SER A 98 -22.71 10.68 -1.07
C SER A 98 -21.42 10.54 -0.27
N GLU A 99 -20.49 9.70 -0.73
CA GLU A 99 -19.20 9.44 -0.05
C GLU A 99 -18.35 10.72 0.05
N LEU A 100 -18.33 11.54 -1.01
CA LEU A 100 -17.64 12.83 -1.00
C LEU A 100 -18.29 13.84 -0.06
N ILE A 101 -19.62 13.92 -0.02
CA ILE A 101 -20.33 14.80 0.92
C ILE A 101 -20.10 14.32 2.36
N ASP A 102 -20.13 13.01 2.61
CA ASP A 102 -19.85 12.42 3.92
C ASP A 102 -18.43 12.79 4.39
N ARG A 103 -17.45 12.79 3.47
CA ARG A 103 -16.08 13.25 3.74
C ARG A 103 -16.03 14.73 4.12
N ILE A 104 -16.76 15.58 3.41
CA ILE A 104 -16.88 17.01 3.75
C ILE A 104 -17.52 17.18 5.14
N LEU A 105 -18.56 16.42 5.46
CA LEU A 105 -19.24 16.51 6.75
C LEU A 105 -18.41 15.97 7.91
N ALA A 106 -17.54 14.99 7.68
CA ALA A 106 -16.66 14.39 8.69
C ALA A 106 -15.40 15.23 8.93
N ASP A 107 -14.68 15.56 7.86
CA ASP A 107 -13.33 16.16 7.94
C ASP A 107 -13.32 17.66 7.63
N GLY A 108 -14.41 18.20 7.05
CA GLY A 108 -14.54 19.60 6.65
C GLY A 108 -13.89 19.93 5.31
N TYR A 109 -13.28 18.93 4.68
CA TYR A 109 -12.63 19.03 3.38
C TYR A 109 -12.62 17.65 2.72
N PHE A 110 -12.34 17.62 1.43
CA PHE A 110 -12.04 16.40 0.70
C PHE A 110 -10.91 16.70 -0.28
N SER A 111 -10.15 15.68 -0.65
CA SER A 111 -8.95 15.82 -1.48
C SER A 111 -9.08 15.12 -2.83
N TYR A 112 -8.16 15.44 -3.73
CA TYR A 112 -7.97 14.73 -5.00
C TYR A 112 -7.91 13.21 -4.84
N PHE A 113 -7.20 12.73 -3.82
CA PHE A 113 -7.08 11.30 -3.55
C PHE A 113 -8.43 10.70 -3.11
N ASP A 114 -9.22 11.41 -2.31
CA ASP A 114 -10.57 10.95 -1.94
C ASP A 114 -11.49 10.85 -3.16
N VAL A 115 -11.43 11.82 -4.09
CA VAL A 115 -12.20 11.81 -5.35
C VAL A 115 -11.80 10.62 -6.23
N ARG A 116 -10.49 10.44 -6.42
CA ARG A 116 -9.96 9.32 -7.21
C ARG A 116 -10.38 7.99 -6.62
N ASP A 117 -10.21 7.82 -5.31
CA ASP A 117 -10.53 6.58 -4.61
C ASP A 117 -12.03 6.27 -4.66
N ALA A 118 -12.89 7.28 -4.49
CA ALA A 118 -14.33 7.13 -4.62
C ALA A 118 -14.69 6.63 -6.03
N ILE A 119 -14.11 7.20 -7.09
CA ILE A 119 -14.32 6.77 -8.48
C ILE A 119 -13.76 5.35 -8.69
N SER A 120 -12.58 5.05 -8.15
CA SER A 120 -11.92 3.75 -8.33
C SER A 120 -12.70 2.60 -7.67
N ARG A 121 -13.24 2.81 -6.47
CA ARG A 121 -14.00 1.78 -5.73
C ARG A 121 -15.40 1.54 -6.28
N ASN A 122 -15.93 2.48 -7.05
CA ASN A 122 -17.27 2.41 -7.61
C ASN A 122 -17.26 2.00 -9.10
N ASN A 123 -18.44 1.62 -9.60
CA ASN A 123 -18.60 1.14 -10.98
C ASN A 123 -18.67 2.26 -12.03
N LEU A 124 -18.65 3.53 -11.61
CA LEU A 124 -18.60 4.68 -12.50
C LEU A 124 -17.14 4.93 -12.89
N LYS A 125 -16.76 4.63 -14.15
CA LYS A 125 -15.37 4.68 -14.63
C LYS A 125 -15.14 5.85 -15.58
N LEU A 126 -13.90 6.35 -15.62
CA LEU A 126 -13.50 7.42 -16.52
C LEU A 126 -13.65 6.97 -17.98
N PRO A 127 -14.14 7.85 -18.87
CA PRO A 127 -14.12 7.60 -20.29
C PRO A 127 -12.67 7.49 -20.80
N ASP A 128 -12.46 6.68 -21.84
CA ASP A 128 -11.14 6.54 -22.47
C ASP A 128 -10.78 7.80 -23.26
N ILE A 129 -9.49 8.11 -23.33
CA ILE A 129 -8.96 9.30 -23.98
C ILE A 129 -8.77 8.99 -25.47
N THR A 130 -9.71 9.41 -26.30
CA THR A 130 -9.73 9.11 -27.74
C THR A 130 -9.14 10.21 -28.63
N ALA A 131 -9.08 11.47 -28.17
CA ALA A 131 -8.63 12.60 -28.98
C ALA A 131 -7.12 12.87 -28.83
N LYS A 132 -6.43 13.14 -29.96
CA LYS A 132 -4.98 13.44 -30.01
C LYS A 132 -4.54 14.66 -29.18
N GLY A 133 -5.47 15.56 -28.83
CA GLY A 133 -5.20 16.76 -28.02
C GLY A 133 -5.40 16.59 -26.51
N GLU A 134 -6.01 15.49 -26.06
CA GLU A 134 -6.29 15.23 -24.63
C GLU A 134 -5.17 14.42 -23.94
N TRP A 135 -4.08 14.13 -24.65
CA TRP A 135 -3.00 13.30 -24.15
C TRP A 135 -2.27 13.95 -22.97
N GLY A 136 -2.40 13.33 -21.79
CA GLY A 136 -1.59 13.63 -20.61
C GLY A 136 -1.73 15.04 -20.02
N THR A 137 -2.63 15.89 -20.53
CA THR A 137 -2.84 17.26 -20.00
C THR A 137 -4.31 17.55 -19.70
N ASP A 138 -5.23 16.80 -20.34
CA ASP A 138 -6.68 16.99 -20.23
C ASP A 138 -7.43 15.71 -19.87
N ASP A 139 -6.81 14.85 -19.06
CA ASP A 139 -7.46 13.68 -18.46
C ASP A 139 -8.74 14.09 -17.68
N PRO A 140 -9.85 13.34 -17.79
CA PRO A 140 -11.09 13.62 -17.07
C PRO A 140 -10.92 13.86 -15.56
N LEU A 141 -10.03 13.12 -14.88
CA LEU A 141 -9.83 13.30 -13.44
C LEU A 141 -9.09 14.61 -13.13
N LEU A 142 -8.19 15.06 -14.00
CA LEU A 142 -7.47 16.32 -13.84
C LEU A 142 -8.33 17.53 -14.22
N ARG A 143 -9.22 17.38 -15.21
CA ARG A 143 -10.30 18.35 -15.45
C ARG A 143 -11.19 18.47 -14.22
N LEU A 144 -11.57 17.34 -13.62
CA LEU A 144 -12.37 17.31 -12.40
C LEU A 144 -11.65 18.01 -11.25
N ASP A 145 -10.35 17.76 -11.05
CA ASP A 145 -9.54 18.45 -10.05
C ASP A 145 -9.56 19.97 -10.23
N ARG A 146 -9.45 20.46 -11.48
CA ARG A 146 -9.53 21.89 -11.80
C ARG A 146 -10.91 22.48 -11.50
N LEU A 147 -11.98 21.79 -11.91
CA LEU A 147 -13.36 22.21 -11.69
C LEU A 147 -13.71 22.24 -10.20
N LEU A 148 -13.38 21.20 -9.44
CA LEU A 148 -13.62 21.12 -8.00
C LEU A 148 -12.79 22.15 -7.23
N THR A 149 -11.57 22.44 -7.68
CA THR A 149 -10.74 23.50 -7.09
C THR A 149 -11.40 24.88 -7.18
N PHE A 150 -12.19 25.12 -8.22
CA PHE A 150 -12.94 26.36 -8.41
C PHE A 150 -14.29 26.32 -7.70
N LYS A 151 -15.10 25.28 -7.90
CA LYS A 151 -16.46 25.16 -7.31
C LYS A 151 -16.45 24.99 -5.79
N PHE A 152 -15.44 24.33 -5.22
CA PHE A 152 -15.33 24.04 -3.77
C PHE A 152 -14.15 24.77 -3.11
N GLU A 153 -14.04 26.08 -3.35
CA GLU A 153 -12.95 26.88 -2.81
C GLU A 153 -12.90 26.82 -1.27
N GLY A 154 -11.75 26.42 -0.71
CA GLY A 154 -11.55 26.25 0.73
C GLY A 154 -12.03 24.92 1.33
N ILE A 155 -12.81 24.13 0.57
CA ILE A 155 -13.29 22.79 0.97
C ILE A 155 -12.52 21.71 0.20
N TYR A 156 -12.21 21.91 -1.07
CA TYR A 156 -11.48 20.95 -1.88
C TYR A 156 -9.96 21.18 -1.82
N ARG A 157 -9.21 20.10 -1.56
CA ARG A 157 -7.75 20.07 -1.60
C ARG A 157 -7.26 19.44 -2.90
N THR A 158 -6.69 20.28 -3.75
CA THR A 158 -6.13 19.87 -5.04
C THR A 158 -5.03 18.83 -4.90
N GLY A 159 -4.89 17.99 -5.93
CA GLY A 159 -3.86 16.95 -6.00
C GLY A 159 -2.45 17.54 -5.95
N GLN A 160 -1.56 16.83 -5.26
CA GLN A 160 -0.14 17.18 -5.19
C GLN A 160 0.53 16.94 -6.55
N ILE A 161 1.67 17.60 -6.76
CA ILE A 161 2.40 17.57 -8.04
C ILE A 161 2.70 16.13 -8.46
N HIS A 162 3.21 15.31 -7.55
CA HIS A 162 3.54 13.90 -7.85
C HIS A 162 2.30 13.09 -8.27
N GLY A 163 1.16 13.28 -7.61
CA GLY A 163 -0.09 12.57 -7.94
C GLY A 163 -0.64 13.01 -9.30
N LYS A 164 -0.52 14.30 -9.64
CA LYS A 164 -0.91 14.84 -10.95
C LYS A 164 0.00 14.37 -12.08
N LEU A 165 1.32 14.40 -11.87
CA LEU A 165 2.30 13.86 -12.82
C LEU A 165 2.07 12.37 -13.06
N LEU A 166 1.82 11.62 -11.99
CA LEU A 166 1.54 10.20 -12.08
C LEU A 166 0.21 9.93 -12.80
N GLN A 167 -0.83 10.70 -12.53
CA GLN A 167 -2.09 10.63 -13.27
C GLN A 167 -1.89 10.97 -14.75
N ASN A 168 -1.12 12.00 -15.09
CA ASN A 168 -0.78 12.33 -16.47
C ASN A 168 -0.12 11.13 -17.18
N LEU A 169 0.92 10.55 -16.57
CA LEU A 169 1.63 9.39 -17.13
C LEU A 169 0.70 8.18 -17.29
N THR A 170 -0.07 7.87 -16.25
CA THR A 170 -0.96 6.70 -16.26
C THR A 170 -2.19 6.89 -17.14
N SER A 171 -2.65 8.12 -17.37
CA SER A 171 -3.71 8.43 -18.34
C SER A 171 -3.28 8.13 -19.77
N VAL A 172 -2.03 8.43 -20.11
CA VAL A 172 -1.47 8.05 -21.42
C VAL A 172 -1.35 6.54 -21.53
N LEU A 173 -0.83 5.86 -20.50
CA LEU A 173 -0.62 4.42 -20.51
C LEU A 173 -1.91 3.58 -20.46
N PHE A 174 -2.94 4.04 -19.76
CA PHE A 174 -4.15 3.24 -19.50
C PHE A 174 -5.42 3.80 -20.14
N GLY A 175 -5.48 5.12 -20.34
CA GLY A 175 -6.62 5.79 -20.96
C GLY A 175 -6.60 5.75 -22.49
N THR A 176 -5.45 5.51 -23.13
CA THR A 176 -5.34 5.42 -24.60
C THR A 176 -5.19 3.99 -25.11
N ASP A 177 -5.71 3.70 -26.30
CA ASP A 177 -5.59 2.38 -26.94
C ASP A 177 -4.12 1.99 -27.19
N TRP A 178 -3.31 2.94 -27.67
CA TRP A 178 -1.89 2.70 -27.94
C TRP A 178 -1.09 2.50 -26.65
N GLY A 179 -1.35 3.32 -25.63
CA GLY A 179 -0.71 3.17 -24.32
C GLY A 179 -1.00 1.80 -23.71
N ARG A 180 -2.25 1.32 -23.80
CA ARG A 180 -2.62 -0.01 -23.30
C ARG A 180 -1.93 -1.13 -24.06
N LYS A 181 -1.83 -1.01 -25.38
CA LYS A 181 -1.06 -1.95 -26.21
C LYS A 181 0.42 -1.92 -25.83
N ALA A 182 1.04 -0.75 -25.69
CA ALA A 182 2.43 -0.61 -25.26
C ALA A 182 2.65 -1.21 -23.86
N TRP A 183 1.72 -0.97 -22.92
CA TRP A 183 1.80 -1.54 -21.57
C TRP A 183 1.70 -3.06 -21.58
N SER A 184 0.71 -3.61 -22.29
CA SER A 184 0.42 -5.05 -22.31
C SER A 184 1.38 -5.86 -23.18
N LEU A 185 1.93 -5.29 -24.24
CA LEU A 185 2.82 -6.00 -25.18
C LEU A 185 4.30 -5.75 -24.90
N PHE A 186 4.66 -4.61 -24.31
CA PHE A 186 6.06 -4.22 -24.14
C PHE A 186 6.42 -3.95 -22.68
N ILE A 187 5.83 -2.95 -22.04
CA ILE A 187 6.32 -2.45 -20.74
C ILE A 187 6.19 -3.53 -19.65
N ALA A 188 5.00 -4.13 -19.49
CA ALA A 188 4.80 -5.14 -18.46
C ALA A 188 5.52 -6.47 -18.75
N PRO A 189 5.41 -7.09 -19.96
CA PRO A 189 6.11 -8.34 -20.25
C PRO A 189 7.63 -8.26 -20.11
N TYR A 190 8.25 -7.25 -20.73
CA TYR A 190 9.71 -7.11 -20.72
C TYR A 190 10.20 -6.59 -19.38
N GLY A 191 9.42 -5.76 -18.68
CA GLY A 191 9.72 -5.36 -17.31
C GLY A 191 9.73 -6.54 -16.35
N ILE A 192 8.74 -7.43 -16.42
CA ILE A 192 8.73 -8.66 -15.60
C ILE A 192 9.87 -9.59 -16.00
N ALA A 193 10.12 -9.77 -17.30
CA ALA A 193 11.21 -10.60 -17.79
C ALA A 193 12.58 -10.11 -17.30
N LEU A 194 12.82 -8.80 -17.36
CA LEU A 194 14.02 -8.16 -16.82
C LEU A 194 14.19 -8.46 -15.34
N VAL A 195 13.13 -8.31 -14.54
CA VAL A 195 13.17 -8.60 -13.10
C VAL A 195 13.47 -10.08 -12.85
N VAL A 196 12.78 -10.99 -13.55
CA VAL A 196 12.97 -12.45 -13.39
C VAL A 196 14.39 -12.87 -13.74
N VAL A 197 14.92 -12.41 -14.88
CA VAL A 197 16.28 -12.72 -15.31
C VAL A 197 17.30 -12.13 -14.34
N THR A 198 17.10 -10.89 -13.89
CA THR A 198 17.98 -10.26 -12.90
C THR A 198 18.00 -11.05 -11.59
N ILE A 199 16.84 -11.47 -11.09
CA ILE A 199 16.75 -12.33 -9.90
C ILE A 199 17.48 -13.65 -10.13
N ALA A 200 17.29 -14.30 -11.29
CA ALA A 200 17.93 -15.57 -11.60
C ALA A 200 19.45 -15.46 -11.65
N VAL A 201 19.98 -14.39 -12.26
CA VAL A 201 21.43 -14.13 -12.32
C VAL A 201 22.00 -13.85 -10.93
N VAL A 202 21.32 -13.03 -10.12
CA VAL A 202 21.74 -12.75 -8.74
C VAL A 202 21.70 -14.02 -7.89
N LEU A 203 20.65 -14.82 -7.99
CA LEU A 203 20.52 -16.08 -7.25
C LEU A 203 21.60 -17.09 -7.65
N GLY A 204 21.91 -17.18 -8.95
CA GLY A 204 22.98 -18.03 -9.49
C GLY A 204 24.35 -17.68 -8.93
N ARG A 205 24.63 -16.40 -8.66
CA ARG A 205 25.88 -15.93 -8.03
C ARG A 205 26.00 -16.31 -6.55
N HIS A 206 24.88 -16.56 -5.87
CA HIS A 206 24.86 -16.92 -4.45
C HIS A 206 24.82 -18.44 -4.20
N LEU A 207 24.73 -19.27 -5.25
CA LEU A 207 24.80 -20.73 -5.12
C LEU A 207 26.26 -21.20 -4.99
N PRO A 208 26.54 -22.21 -4.13
CA PRO A 208 27.88 -22.76 -3.96
C PRO A 208 28.36 -23.39 -5.28
N GLY A 209 29.43 -22.82 -5.86
CA GLY A 209 29.98 -23.22 -7.16
C GLY A 209 29.80 -22.19 -8.29
N GLY A 210 29.09 -21.08 -8.05
CA GLY A 210 29.04 -19.96 -8.99
C GLY A 210 30.41 -19.31 -9.19
N ALA A 211 30.76 -18.99 -10.44
CA ALA A 211 31.97 -18.25 -10.78
C ALA A 211 32.11 -17.02 -9.86
N GLY A 212 33.30 -16.88 -9.26
CA GLY A 212 33.52 -16.10 -8.05
C GLY A 212 33.07 -14.64 -8.09
N LYS A 213 33.09 -14.01 -6.90
CA LYS A 213 32.76 -12.60 -6.59
C LYS A 213 33.48 -11.52 -7.44
N GLN A 214 34.22 -11.88 -8.48
CA GLN A 214 35.23 -11.04 -9.11
C GLN A 214 34.90 -10.58 -10.54
N ASP A 215 33.86 -11.12 -11.20
CA ASP A 215 33.38 -10.54 -12.45
C ASP A 215 32.42 -9.37 -12.16
N GLN A 216 32.98 -8.16 -12.22
CA GLN A 216 32.31 -6.84 -12.19
C GLN A 216 31.37 -6.60 -13.40
N THR A 217 30.82 -7.66 -14.00
CA THR A 217 29.89 -7.50 -15.12
C THR A 217 28.47 -7.34 -14.56
N SER A 218 27.81 -6.24 -14.93
CA SER A 218 26.41 -5.99 -14.58
C SER A 218 25.56 -7.22 -14.95
N PRO A 219 24.54 -7.62 -14.15
CA PRO A 219 23.61 -8.70 -14.51
C PRO A 219 22.98 -8.55 -15.91
N VAL A 220 23.02 -7.34 -16.47
CA VAL A 220 22.43 -6.96 -17.75
C VAL A 220 23.49 -6.75 -18.85
N SER A 221 24.78 -6.99 -18.59
CA SER A 221 25.83 -6.77 -19.62
C SER A 221 26.16 -8.01 -20.45
N THR A 222 25.63 -9.18 -20.11
CA THR A 222 25.87 -10.42 -20.87
C THR A 222 24.83 -10.59 -21.98
N TRP A 223 25.26 -10.94 -23.20
CA TRP A 223 24.38 -11.27 -24.33
C TRP A 223 23.34 -12.35 -23.98
N LEU A 224 23.72 -13.31 -23.14
CA LEU A 224 22.83 -14.36 -22.65
C LEU A 224 21.67 -13.81 -21.81
N ALA A 225 21.91 -12.79 -20.98
CA ALA A 225 20.86 -12.15 -20.18
C ALA A 225 19.86 -11.43 -21.10
N TRP A 226 20.34 -10.68 -22.09
CA TRP A 226 19.48 -10.04 -23.10
C TRP A 226 18.67 -11.05 -23.91
N PHE A 227 19.27 -12.17 -24.31
CA PHE A 227 18.56 -13.26 -24.98
C PHE A 227 17.40 -13.78 -24.13
N TRP A 228 17.64 -14.05 -22.84
CA TRP A 228 16.57 -14.49 -21.92
C TRP A 228 15.51 -13.42 -21.68
N ILE A 229 15.90 -12.15 -21.54
CA ILE A 229 14.95 -11.03 -21.38
C ILE A 229 14.05 -10.91 -22.61
N ILE A 230 14.62 -10.99 -23.81
CA ILE A 230 13.85 -10.89 -25.06
C ILE A 230 12.96 -12.12 -25.24
N SER A 231 13.48 -13.33 -25.01
CA SER A 231 12.74 -14.58 -25.16
C SER A 231 11.58 -14.66 -24.16
N LEU A 232 11.86 -14.45 -22.87
CA LEU A 232 10.85 -14.46 -21.81
C LEU A 232 9.86 -13.30 -21.97
N GLY A 233 10.34 -12.10 -22.31
CA GLY A 233 9.50 -10.93 -22.56
C GLY A 233 8.54 -11.16 -23.73
N SER A 234 9.01 -11.75 -24.82
CA SER A 234 8.18 -12.10 -25.99
C SER A 234 7.17 -13.19 -25.64
N ALA A 235 7.57 -14.22 -24.88
CA ALA A 235 6.66 -15.26 -24.41
C ALA A 235 5.56 -14.70 -23.50
N MET A 236 5.91 -13.78 -22.59
CA MET A 236 4.95 -13.09 -21.72
C MET A 236 4.05 -12.13 -22.50
N ALA A 237 4.57 -11.44 -23.52
CA ALA A 237 3.77 -10.57 -24.38
C ALA A 237 2.73 -11.38 -25.16
N TYR A 238 3.13 -12.54 -25.71
CA TYR A 238 2.22 -13.48 -26.35
C TYR A 238 1.16 -14.01 -25.38
N LEU A 239 1.56 -14.31 -24.13
CA LEU A 239 0.64 -14.69 -23.08
C LEU A 239 -0.38 -13.60 -22.76
N PHE A 240 0.03 -12.33 -22.67
CA PHE A 240 -0.89 -11.23 -22.36
C PHE A 240 -1.81 -10.87 -23.52
N ALA A 241 -1.38 -11.10 -24.77
CA ALA A 241 -2.19 -10.86 -25.95
C ALA A 241 -3.28 -11.92 -26.18
N ASN A 242 -3.12 -13.15 -25.68
CA ASN A 242 -4.00 -14.27 -26.01
C ASN A 242 -4.85 -14.75 -24.82
N ASP A 243 -6.13 -14.36 -24.80
CA ASP A 243 -7.11 -14.70 -23.75
C ASP A 243 -7.24 -16.21 -23.52
N LYS A 244 -7.30 -17.01 -24.60
CA LYS A 244 -7.47 -18.46 -24.52
C LYS A 244 -6.27 -19.12 -23.83
N LEU A 245 -5.06 -18.60 -24.06
CA LEU A 245 -3.85 -19.13 -23.44
C LEU A 245 -3.82 -18.80 -21.94
N ARG A 246 -4.24 -17.58 -21.56
CA ARG A 246 -4.37 -17.18 -20.15
C ARG A 246 -5.36 -18.05 -19.39
N ASP A 247 -6.53 -18.31 -19.97
CA ASP A 247 -7.55 -19.15 -19.33
C ASP A 247 -7.09 -20.61 -19.19
N ARG A 248 -6.40 -21.15 -20.21
CA ARG A 248 -5.80 -22.49 -20.14
C ARG A 248 -4.75 -22.56 -19.04
N LEU A 249 -3.76 -21.66 -19.05
CA LEU A 249 -2.70 -21.64 -18.03
C LEU A 249 -3.26 -21.42 -16.62
N GLY A 250 -4.23 -20.52 -16.47
CA GLY A 250 -4.93 -20.31 -15.20
C GLY A 250 -5.74 -21.52 -14.75
N GLY A 251 -6.27 -22.31 -15.69
CA GLY A 251 -6.89 -23.61 -15.40
C GLY A 251 -5.87 -24.66 -14.94
N TRP A 252 -4.73 -24.76 -15.64
CA TRP A 252 -3.63 -25.65 -15.25
C TRP A 252 -3.05 -25.32 -13.89
N LEU A 253 -2.74 -24.04 -13.63
CA LEU A 253 -2.23 -23.58 -12.33
C LEU A 253 -3.22 -23.87 -11.20
N ARG A 254 -4.52 -23.66 -11.42
CA ARG A 254 -5.55 -24.01 -10.42
C ARG A 254 -5.62 -25.51 -10.16
N ARG A 255 -5.48 -26.34 -11.19
CA ARG A 255 -5.43 -27.81 -11.04
C ARG A 255 -4.18 -28.28 -10.31
N ILE A 256 -3.02 -27.68 -10.60
CA ILE A 256 -1.78 -27.97 -9.89
C ILE A 256 -1.91 -27.54 -8.43
N ALA A 257 -2.45 -26.35 -8.17
CA ALA A 257 -2.66 -25.86 -6.81
C ALA A 257 -3.64 -26.75 -6.04
N SER A 258 -4.76 -27.16 -6.65
CA SER A 258 -5.70 -28.08 -6.02
C SER A 258 -5.10 -29.48 -5.81
N GLY A 259 -4.31 -29.96 -6.78
CA GLY A 259 -3.62 -31.25 -6.66
C GLY A 259 -2.55 -31.23 -5.57
N LEU A 260 -1.81 -30.12 -5.45
CA LEU A 260 -0.81 -29.93 -4.40
C LEU A 260 -1.47 -29.80 -3.03
N HIS A 261 -2.56 -29.05 -2.93
CA HIS A 261 -3.35 -28.95 -1.70
C HIS A 261 -3.89 -30.31 -1.27
N TRP A 262 -4.45 -31.07 -2.21
CA TRP A 262 -4.89 -32.45 -1.95
C TRP A 262 -3.73 -33.36 -1.53
N LEU A 263 -2.56 -33.25 -2.18
CA LEU A 263 -1.38 -34.06 -1.85
C LEU A 263 -0.79 -33.72 -0.48
N ILE A 264 -0.85 -32.47 -0.05
CA ILE A 264 -0.28 -31.99 1.22
C ILE A 264 -1.25 -32.13 2.39
N GLU A 265 -2.55 -31.86 2.20
CA GLU A 265 -3.53 -31.85 3.29
C GLU A 265 -4.40 -33.10 3.32
N ASP A 266 -5.03 -33.47 2.21
CA ASP A 266 -6.04 -34.53 2.19
C ASP A 266 -5.43 -35.94 2.14
N LEU A 267 -4.40 -36.12 1.30
CA LEU A 267 -3.76 -37.42 1.07
C LEU A 267 -3.16 -38.01 2.36
N PRO A 268 -2.41 -37.26 3.21
CA PRO A 268 -1.88 -37.79 4.46
C PRO A 268 -3.00 -38.16 5.45
N LEU A 269 -4.09 -37.40 5.46
CA LEU A 269 -5.25 -37.65 6.33
C LEU A 269 -6.00 -38.92 5.93
N ILE A 270 -6.14 -39.17 4.63
CA ILE A 270 -6.78 -40.37 4.08
C ILE A 270 -5.88 -41.60 4.33
N LEU A 271 -4.59 -41.50 4.03
CA LEU A 271 -3.62 -42.57 4.24
C LEU A 271 -3.50 -42.94 5.73
N ALA A 272 -3.49 -41.96 6.64
CA ALA A 272 -3.40 -42.20 8.08
C ALA A 272 -4.61 -42.94 8.67
N ARG A 273 -5.78 -42.89 8.00
CA ARG A 273 -6.98 -43.64 8.39
C ARG A 273 -6.94 -45.11 7.96
N HIS A 274 -6.10 -45.48 6.99
CA HIS A 274 -6.00 -46.85 6.51
C HIS A 274 -5.22 -47.74 7.49
N PRO A 275 -5.79 -48.87 7.96
CA PRO A 275 -5.20 -49.68 9.04
C PRO A 275 -3.82 -50.25 8.68
N ALA A 276 -3.60 -50.67 7.43
CA ALA A 276 -2.31 -51.20 6.99
C ALA A 276 -1.21 -50.11 6.87
N PHE A 277 -1.59 -48.87 6.53
CA PHE A 277 -0.63 -47.76 6.45
C PHE A 277 -0.27 -47.26 7.86
N ARG A 278 -1.25 -47.27 8.77
CA ARG A 278 -1.03 -46.93 10.18
C ARG A 278 -0.03 -47.89 10.83
N SER A 279 -0.14 -49.20 10.60
CA SER A 279 0.80 -50.17 11.18
C SER A 279 2.18 -50.13 10.51
N ALA A 280 2.25 -50.04 9.18
CA ALA A 280 3.52 -50.11 8.44
C ALA A 280 4.33 -48.80 8.46
N VAL A 281 3.69 -47.64 8.58
CA VAL A 281 4.36 -46.34 8.45
C VAL A 281 4.20 -45.49 9.71
N VAL A 282 2.98 -45.29 10.21
CA VAL A 282 2.74 -44.34 11.32
C VAL A 282 3.34 -44.83 12.64
N ILE A 283 3.22 -46.11 12.96
CA ILE A 283 3.81 -46.69 14.19
C ILE A 283 5.35 -46.61 14.17
N PRO A 284 6.07 -47.12 13.15
CA PRO A 284 7.53 -47.03 13.12
C PRO A 284 8.01 -45.58 13.01
N LEU A 285 7.30 -44.70 12.30
CA LEU A 285 7.64 -43.28 12.23
C LEU A 285 7.46 -42.59 13.59
N LYS A 286 6.42 -42.91 14.37
CA LYS A 286 6.27 -42.41 15.73
C LYS A 286 7.39 -42.89 16.63
N VAL A 287 7.74 -44.18 16.56
CA VAL A 287 8.87 -44.73 17.32
C VAL A 287 10.17 -44.03 16.92
N ALA A 288 10.45 -43.90 15.62
CA ALA A 288 11.62 -43.18 15.11
C ALA A 288 11.62 -41.70 15.52
N TRP A 289 10.46 -41.04 15.53
CA TRP A 289 10.33 -39.65 15.97
C TRP A 289 10.72 -39.46 17.43
N TYR A 290 10.20 -40.31 18.33
CA TYR A 290 10.46 -40.21 19.77
C TYR A 290 11.82 -40.78 20.20
N CYS A 291 12.29 -41.84 19.55
CA CYS A 291 13.54 -42.52 19.94
C CYS A 291 14.76 -42.02 19.18
N VAL A 292 14.61 -41.47 17.96
CA VAL A 292 15.74 -41.08 17.11
C VAL A 292 15.72 -39.59 16.82
N ILE A 293 14.69 -39.08 16.15
CA ILE A 293 14.69 -37.72 15.59
C ILE A 293 14.66 -36.65 16.69
N LYS A 294 13.71 -36.73 17.63
CA LYS A 294 13.60 -35.75 18.74
C LYS A 294 14.86 -35.70 19.62
N PRO A 295 15.42 -36.83 20.08
CA PRO A 295 16.67 -36.83 20.83
C PRO A 295 17.81 -36.20 20.04
N VAL A 296 17.97 -36.52 18.75
CA VAL A 296 19.01 -35.92 17.89
C VAL A 296 18.87 -34.40 17.77
N VAL A 297 17.64 -33.89 17.56
CA VAL A 297 17.40 -32.44 17.51
C VAL A 297 17.75 -31.76 18.84
N MET A 298 17.43 -32.40 19.96
CA MET A 298 17.74 -31.86 21.29
C MET A 298 19.25 -31.86 21.57
N ILE A 299 19.96 -32.92 21.16
CA ILE A 299 21.43 -32.98 21.23
C ILE A 299 22.04 -31.88 20.37
N MET A 300 21.52 -31.65 19.17
CA MET A 300 21.98 -30.56 18.30
C MET A 300 21.78 -29.19 18.95
N ALA A 301 20.65 -28.96 19.63
CA ALA A 301 20.40 -27.74 20.38
C ALA A 301 21.36 -27.58 21.59
N VAL A 302 21.60 -28.66 22.35
CA VAL A 302 22.57 -28.67 23.46
C VAL A 302 23.98 -28.40 22.95
N TYR A 303 24.37 -28.99 21.81
CA TYR A 303 25.67 -28.75 21.19
C TYR A 303 25.84 -27.28 20.76
N LEU A 304 24.79 -26.66 20.22
CA LEU A 304 24.82 -25.26 19.77
C LEU A 304 24.90 -24.26 20.94
N LEU A 305 24.24 -24.57 22.08
CA LEU A 305 24.19 -23.68 23.26
C LEU A 305 25.35 -23.91 24.23
N ALA A 306 25.81 -25.15 24.36
CA ALA A 306 26.79 -25.58 25.35
C ALA A 306 27.69 -26.70 24.78
N PRO A 307 28.57 -26.38 23.80
CA PRO A 307 29.39 -27.38 23.11
C PRO A 307 30.32 -28.16 24.05
N TYR A 308 30.70 -27.58 25.20
CA TYR A 308 31.53 -28.22 26.21
C TYR A 308 30.87 -29.44 26.88
N LEU A 309 29.54 -29.59 26.81
CA LEU A 309 28.81 -30.76 27.35
C LEU A 309 28.89 -31.99 26.43
N ILE A 310 29.27 -31.80 25.16
CA ILE A 310 29.36 -32.85 24.15
C ILE A 310 30.75 -32.81 23.49
N PRO A 311 31.82 -33.14 24.23
CA PRO A 311 33.18 -33.03 23.71
C PRO A 311 33.54 -34.13 22.71
N ASN A 312 32.93 -35.33 22.81
CA ASN A 312 33.32 -36.52 22.07
C ASN A 312 32.11 -37.29 21.53
N ILE A 313 32.31 -38.18 20.54
CA ILE A 313 31.21 -39.01 19.99
C ILE A 313 30.57 -39.94 21.04
N GLN A 314 31.33 -40.36 22.06
CA GLN A 314 30.81 -41.15 23.17
C GLN A 314 29.80 -40.37 24.02
N SER A 315 30.02 -39.07 24.25
CA SER A 315 29.05 -38.24 24.98
C SER A 315 27.79 -38.00 24.15
N VAL A 316 27.88 -37.93 22.81
CA VAL A 316 26.70 -37.90 21.92
C VAL A 316 25.81 -39.13 22.15
N VAL A 317 26.40 -40.33 22.18
CA VAL A 317 25.64 -41.58 22.38
C VAL A 317 25.02 -41.64 23.77
N ILE A 318 25.76 -41.23 24.81
CA ILE A 318 25.26 -41.18 26.19
C ILE A 318 24.10 -40.18 26.32
N TRP A 319 24.25 -38.97 25.78
CA TRP A 319 23.19 -37.96 25.77
C TRP A 319 21.98 -38.40 24.93
N TRP A 320 22.20 -39.09 23.82
CA TRP A 320 21.12 -39.68 23.03
C TRP A 320 20.33 -40.71 23.81
N CYS A 321 21.01 -41.67 24.47
CA CYS A 321 20.36 -42.67 25.31
C CYS A 321 19.60 -42.03 26.48
N LEU A 322 20.22 -41.06 27.18
CA LEU A 322 19.59 -40.35 28.29
C LEU A 322 18.36 -39.56 27.84
N LEU A 323 18.47 -38.80 26.74
CA LEU A 323 17.35 -38.02 26.22
C LEU A 323 16.25 -38.92 25.65
N ALA A 324 16.57 -40.01 24.95
CA ALA A 324 15.57 -40.98 24.50
C ALA A 324 14.82 -41.63 25.67
N LEU A 325 15.52 -41.92 26.78
CA LEU A 325 14.93 -42.48 27.99
C LEU A 325 14.07 -41.44 28.72
N VAL A 326 14.58 -40.22 28.93
CA VAL A 326 13.81 -39.12 29.54
C VAL A 326 12.58 -38.79 28.72
N MET A 327 12.70 -38.73 27.39
CA MET A 327 11.61 -38.38 26.48
C MET A 327 10.52 -39.47 26.36
N THR A 328 10.83 -40.71 26.76
CA THR A 328 9.84 -41.80 26.84
C THR A 328 9.19 -41.91 28.22
N THR A 329 9.63 -41.13 29.21
CA THR A 329 8.98 -41.09 30.53
C THR A 329 7.62 -40.41 30.48
N ARG A 330 6.70 -40.86 31.35
CA ARG A 330 5.35 -40.27 31.50
C ARG A 330 5.33 -38.75 31.71
N PRO A 331 6.14 -38.13 32.61
CA PRO A 331 6.10 -36.68 32.80
C PRO A 331 6.50 -35.90 31.54
N PHE A 332 7.47 -36.38 30.77
CA PHE A 332 7.88 -35.72 29.53
C PHE A 332 6.79 -35.83 28.46
N LEU A 333 6.14 -37.00 28.33
CA LEU A 333 5.03 -37.16 27.38
C LEU A 333 3.84 -36.24 27.71
N ILE A 334 3.55 -36.01 28.99
CA ILE A 334 2.53 -35.05 29.42
C ILE A 334 2.95 -33.62 29.06
N LEU A 335 4.22 -33.25 29.30
CA LEU A 335 4.75 -31.94 28.91
C LEU A 335 4.69 -31.73 27.39
N ASP A 336 5.07 -32.75 26.61
CA ASP A 336 5.01 -32.73 25.14
C ASP A 336 3.58 -32.56 24.64
N GLN A 337 2.60 -33.25 25.25
CA GLN A 337 1.18 -33.08 24.96
C GLN A 337 0.70 -31.66 25.29
N ARG A 338 1.09 -31.11 26.45
CA ARG A 338 0.76 -29.72 26.82
C ARG A 338 1.37 -28.69 25.88
N LEU A 339 2.62 -28.87 25.48
CA LEU A 339 3.26 -28.00 24.48
C LEU A 339 2.56 -28.10 23.12
N ALA A 340 2.18 -29.32 22.70
CA ALA A 340 1.43 -29.53 21.47
C ALA A 340 0.02 -28.89 21.53
N GLU A 341 -0.68 -28.99 22.65
CA GLU A 341 -1.96 -28.31 22.91
C GLU A 341 -1.80 -26.80 22.79
N ILE A 342 -0.81 -26.20 23.48
CA ILE A 342 -0.53 -24.75 23.41
C ILE A 342 -0.20 -24.33 21.97
N MET A 343 0.60 -25.11 21.25
CA MET A 343 0.92 -24.84 19.85
C MET A 343 -0.31 -24.93 18.95
N PHE A 344 -1.17 -25.93 19.17
CA PHE A 344 -2.40 -26.08 18.42
C PHE A 344 -3.38 -24.94 18.72
N ASP A 345 -3.54 -24.56 19.97
CA ASP A 345 -4.37 -23.42 20.40
C ASP A 345 -3.83 -22.10 19.84
N LEU A 346 -2.51 -21.92 19.79
CA LEU A 346 -1.88 -20.76 19.15
C LEU A 346 -2.17 -20.74 17.65
N VAL A 347 -2.05 -21.87 16.96
CA VAL A 347 -2.37 -21.98 15.53
C VAL A 347 -3.85 -21.73 15.29
N LEU A 348 -4.72 -22.28 16.14
CA LEU A 348 -6.15 -22.07 16.06
C LEU A 348 -6.51 -20.61 16.34
N ALA A 349 -5.86 -19.95 17.31
CA ALA A 349 -6.02 -18.53 17.58
C ALA A 349 -5.50 -17.66 16.43
N MET A 350 -4.36 -18.02 15.82
CA MET A 350 -3.85 -17.39 14.61
C MET A 350 -4.87 -17.50 13.47
N ARG A 351 -5.48 -18.68 13.27
CA ARG A 351 -6.51 -18.95 12.26
C ARG A 351 -7.85 -18.28 12.59
N ALA A 352 -8.21 -18.20 13.87
CA ALA A 352 -9.44 -17.59 14.39
C ALA A 352 -9.36 -16.06 14.50
N GLY A 353 -8.34 -15.44 13.91
CA GLY A 353 -8.29 -13.99 13.71
C GLY A 353 -7.38 -13.23 14.66
N LEU A 354 -6.48 -13.88 15.43
CA LEU A 354 -5.40 -13.16 16.13
C LEU A 354 -4.56 -12.35 15.13
N LEU A 355 -4.25 -12.94 13.97
CA LEU A 355 -3.57 -12.24 12.88
C LEU A 355 -4.38 -11.02 12.42
N GLY A 356 -5.70 -11.17 12.26
CA GLY A 356 -6.61 -10.08 11.93
C GLY A 356 -6.57 -8.97 12.97
N ARG A 357 -6.67 -9.29 14.26
CA ARG A 357 -6.60 -8.30 15.36
C ARG A 357 -5.24 -7.58 15.42
N LEU A 358 -4.14 -8.29 15.17
CA LEU A 358 -2.80 -7.69 15.10
C LEU A 358 -2.71 -6.74 13.91
N LEU A 359 -3.22 -7.14 12.74
CA LEU A 359 -3.29 -6.29 11.55
C LEU A 359 -4.19 -5.07 11.78
N ASP A 360 -5.33 -5.21 12.46
CA ASP A 360 -6.21 -4.10 12.83
C ASP A 360 -5.55 -3.16 13.87
N GLY A 361 -4.76 -3.73 14.80
CA GLY A 361 -3.94 -2.96 15.73
C GLY A 361 -2.91 -2.12 14.99
N PHE A 362 -2.20 -2.74 14.04
CA PHE A 362 -1.22 -2.08 13.20
C PHE A 362 -1.85 -1.01 12.30
N ASP A 363 -2.98 -1.28 11.66
CA ASP A 363 -3.74 -0.33 10.85
C ASP A 363 -4.18 0.90 11.66
N ARG A 364 -4.60 0.71 12.92
CA ARG A 364 -4.90 1.83 13.83
C ARG A 364 -3.68 2.69 14.13
N ILE A 365 -2.53 2.08 14.42
CA ILE A 365 -1.27 2.81 14.66
C ILE A 365 -0.86 3.57 13.41
N TYR A 366 -0.91 2.92 12.25
CA TYR A 366 -0.63 3.52 10.96
C TYR A 366 -1.54 4.73 10.67
N LYS A 367 -2.86 4.57 10.81
CA LYS A 367 -3.82 5.68 10.64
C LYS A 367 -3.56 6.83 11.61
N ALA A 368 -3.16 6.53 12.84
CA ALA A 368 -2.78 7.55 13.82
C ALA A 368 -1.51 8.31 13.40
N LEU A 369 -0.50 7.61 12.89
CA LEU A 369 0.75 8.22 12.39
C LEU A 369 0.49 9.14 11.20
N ILE A 370 -0.27 8.68 10.20
CA ILE A 370 -0.63 9.51 9.04
C ILE A 370 -1.41 10.73 9.48
N LYS A 371 -2.47 10.53 10.27
CA LYS A 371 -3.28 11.64 10.76
C LYS A 371 -2.43 12.61 11.58
N GLY A 372 -1.47 12.12 12.36
CA GLY A 372 -0.51 12.94 13.10
C GLY A 372 0.38 13.78 12.18
N ALA A 373 0.98 13.17 11.16
CA ALA A 373 1.80 13.86 10.17
C ALA A 373 1.00 14.92 9.38
N GLU A 374 -0.20 14.56 8.90
CA GLU A 374 -1.10 15.50 8.22
C GLU A 374 -1.50 16.66 9.13
N THR A 375 -1.84 16.37 10.40
CA THR A 375 -2.20 17.38 11.39
C THR A 375 -1.03 18.32 11.67
N ALA A 376 0.20 17.81 11.75
CA ALA A 376 1.40 18.62 11.93
C ALA A 376 1.61 19.59 10.75
N LEU A 377 1.48 19.09 9.52
CA LEU A 377 1.57 19.93 8.31
C LEU A 377 0.46 20.96 8.23
N VAL A 378 -0.79 20.59 8.57
CA VAL A 378 -1.93 21.51 8.59
C VAL A 378 -1.77 22.57 9.66
N ARG A 379 -1.31 22.20 10.87
CA ARG A 379 -1.04 23.18 11.94
C ARG A 379 0.05 24.17 11.55
N ALA A 380 1.10 23.71 10.88
CA ALA A 380 2.13 24.59 10.33
C ALA A 380 1.56 25.53 9.26
N ASP A 381 0.70 25.02 8.37
CA ASP A 381 -0.01 25.86 7.38
C ASP A 381 -0.91 26.91 8.05
N GLU A 382 -1.70 26.54 9.06
CA GLU A 382 -2.56 27.44 9.83
C GLU A 382 -1.75 28.49 10.60
N ALA A 383 -0.59 28.11 11.14
CA ALA A 383 0.31 29.02 11.82
C ALA A 383 0.88 30.09 10.88
N LEU A 384 0.98 29.81 9.58
CA LEU A 384 1.49 30.72 8.55
C LEU A 384 0.40 31.52 7.83
N GLN A 385 -0.86 31.13 7.93
CA GLN A 385 -1.97 31.91 7.38
C GLN A 385 -2.10 33.27 8.07
N SER A 386 -2.28 34.33 7.30
CA SER A 386 -2.53 35.66 7.86
C SER A 386 -3.96 35.77 8.38
N ARG A 387 -4.11 36.35 9.57
CA ARG A 387 -5.41 36.60 10.20
C ARG A 387 -5.87 38.01 9.88
N GLY A 388 -7.19 38.23 9.93
CA GLY A 388 -7.79 39.53 9.60
C GLY A 388 -7.25 40.71 10.42
N ASN A 389 -6.74 40.45 11.64
CA ASN A 389 -6.23 41.45 12.58
C ASN A 389 -4.68 41.52 12.64
N ASP A 390 -3.97 40.88 11.71
CA ASP A 390 -2.49 40.89 11.72
C ASP A 390 -1.94 42.25 11.24
N SER A 391 -0.87 42.72 11.88
CA SER A 391 -0.13 43.92 11.46
C SER A 391 0.55 43.70 10.09
N THR A 392 0.83 44.80 9.37
CA THR A 392 1.48 44.75 8.04
C THR A 392 2.83 44.03 8.07
N ILE A 393 3.61 44.23 9.15
CA ILE A 393 4.91 43.58 9.37
C ILE A 393 4.73 42.06 9.58
N MET A 394 3.77 41.66 10.42
CA MET A 394 3.47 40.25 10.66
C MET A 394 3.01 39.56 9.38
N THR A 395 2.23 40.26 8.55
CA THR A 395 1.82 39.76 7.24
C THR A 395 3.03 39.56 6.32
N ALA A 396 3.96 40.53 6.26
CA ALA A 396 5.16 40.41 5.44
C ALA A 396 6.07 39.24 5.88
N VAL A 397 6.28 39.06 7.19
CA VAL A 397 7.04 37.93 7.74
C VAL A 397 6.38 36.60 7.41
N ARG A 398 5.06 36.48 7.64
CA ARG A 398 4.31 35.26 7.28
C ARG A 398 4.38 34.95 5.80
N VAL A 399 4.37 35.98 4.94
CA VAL A 399 4.53 35.81 3.49
C VAL A 399 5.92 35.26 3.15
N ALA A 400 6.99 35.85 3.70
CA ALA A 400 8.36 35.40 3.47
C ALA A 400 8.58 33.95 3.94
N VAL A 401 8.10 33.61 5.14
CA VAL A 401 8.20 32.24 5.68
C VAL A 401 7.34 31.28 4.86
N SER A 402 6.15 31.69 4.43
CA SER A 402 5.30 30.86 3.56
C SER A 402 5.96 30.53 2.23
N LEU A 403 6.77 31.42 1.67
CA LEU A 403 7.49 31.19 0.40
C LEU A 403 8.48 30.03 0.53
N VAL A 404 9.18 29.93 1.66
CA VAL A 404 10.12 28.84 1.96
C VAL A 404 9.37 27.58 2.42
N TRP A 405 8.27 27.74 3.16
CA TRP A 405 7.51 26.62 3.70
C TRP A 405 6.80 25.81 2.60
N VAL A 406 6.28 26.45 1.56
CA VAL A 406 5.57 25.74 0.47
C VAL A 406 6.42 24.63 -0.15
N PRO A 407 7.65 24.87 -0.67
CA PRO A 407 8.46 23.79 -1.23
C PRO A 407 8.83 22.74 -0.18
N VAL A 408 9.13 23.14 1.06
CA VAL A 408 9.42 22.20 2.16
C VAL A 408 8.23 21.28 2.40
N ARG A 409 7.02 21.82 2.48
CA ARG A 409 5.80 21.06 2.68
C ARG A 409 5.55 20.06 1.55
N GLU A 410 5.71 20.49 0.29
CA GLU A 410 5.52 19.59 -0.85
C GLU A 410 6.56 18.46 -0.86
N VAL A 411 7.83 18.76 -0.58
CA VAL A 411 8.89 17.75 -0.46
C VAL A 411 8.63 16.80 0.71
N SER A 412 8.28 17.32 1.89
CA SER A 412 7.95 16.49 3.05
C SER A 412 6.77 15.56 2.78
N ARG A 413 5.74 16.04 2.08
CA ARG A 413 4.60 15.19 1.68
C ARG A 413 5.02 14.12 0.69
N ILE A 414 5.84 14.44 -0.31
CA ILE A 414 6.38 13.46 -1.27
C ILE A 414 7.20 12.41 -0.54
N LEU A 415 8.14 12.81 0.31
CA LEU A 415 8.97 11.88 1.08
C LEU A 415 8.10 10.99 1.98
N PHE A 416 7.12 11.57 2.67
CA PHE A 416 6.25 10.78 3.53
C PHE A 416 5.39 9.78 2.74
N ILE A 417 4.66 10.23 1.71
CA ILE A 417 3.69 9.41 0.96
C ILE A 417 4.40 8.38 0.06
N VAL A 418 5.49 8.77 -0.61
CA VAL A 418 6.16 7.90 -1.59
C VAL A 418 7.22 7.01 -0.94
N MET A 419 7.96 7.52 0.04
CA MET A 419 9.12 6.81 0.60
C MET A 419 8.85 6.17 1.95
N VAL A 420 7.98 6.73 2.80
CA VAL A 420 7.78 6.24 4.18
C VAL A 420 6.49 5.41 4.28
N GLU A 421 5.37 5.92 3.77
CA GLU A 421 4.05 5.30 3.87
C GLU A 421 4.02 3.85 3.35
N PRO A 422 4.63 3.50 2.20
CA PRO A 422 4.53 2.14 1.66
C PRO A 422 5.21 1.09 2.55
N MET A 423 6.24 1.50 3.30
CA MET A 423 6.95 0.64 4.25
C MET A 423 6.14 0.41 5.53
N LEU A 424 5.30 1.38 5.91
CA LEU A 424 4.45 1.29 7.09
C LEU A 424 3.09 0.67 6.81
N HIS A 425 2.64 0.60 5.55
CA HIS A 425 1.32 0.07 5.23
C HIS A 425 1.35 -1.46 5.06
N PRO A 426 0.52 -2.23 5.79
CA PRO A 426 0.65 -3.69 5.86
C PRO A 426 0.38 -4.37 4.52
N LEU A 427 -0.48 -3.81 3.67
CA LEU A 427 -0.77 -4.36 2.34
C LEU A 427 0.26 -3.96 1.28
N LYS A 428 1.02 -2.88 1.49
CA LYS A 428 2.04 -2.40 0.54
C LYS A 428 3.41 -3.01 0.84
N LEU A 429 3.70 -3.25 2.12
CA LEU A 429 4.97 -3.76 2.66
C LEU A 429 5.49 -5.04 1.98
N PRO A 430 4.68 -6.08 1.68
CA PRO A 430 5.19 -7.28 1.00
C PRO A 430 5.80 -6.98 -0.37
N ILE A 431 5.21 -6.02 -1.10
CA ILE A 431 5.70 -5.62 -2.43
C ILE A 431 6.99 -4.82 -2.29
N CYS A 432 7.08 -3.95 -1.29
CA CYS A 432 8.32 -3.23 -0.96
C CYS A 432 9.47 -4.22 -0.65
N PHE A 433 9.21 -5.32 0.06
CA PHE A 433 10.22 -6.35 0.31
C PHE A 433 10.66 -7.10 -0.93
N VAL A 434 9.73 -7.43 -1.83
CA VAL A 434 10.09 -8.03 -3.13
C VAL A 434 10.93 -7.04 -3.93
N ALA A 435 10.54 -5.76 -3.99
CA ALA A 435 11.31 -4.72 -4.65
C ALA A 435 12.71 -4.56 -4.04
N ALA A 436 12.83 -4.61 -2.70
CA ALA A 436 14.11 -4.51 -2.00
C ALA A 436 15.07 -5.64 -2.38
N LYS A 437 14.56 -6.88 -2.49
CA LYS A 437 15.36 -8.03 -2.93
C LYS A 437 15.89 -7.89 -4.35
N VAL A 438 15.20 -7.14 -5.20
CA VAL A 438 15.63 -6.90 -6.59
C VAL A 438 16.56 -5.69 -6.67
N LEU A 439 16.23 -4.61 -5.96
CA LEU A 439 16.92 -3.32 -6.06
C LEU A 439 18.22 -3.29 -5.27
N TYR A 440 18.28 -3.86 -4.06
CA TYR A 440 19.50 -3.79 -3.24
C TYR A 440 20.71 -4.46 -3.88
N PRO A 441 20.62 -5.64 -4.53
CA PRO A 441 21.75 -6.23 -5.23
C PRO A 441 22.27 -5.39 -6.40
N VAL A 442 21.40 -4.57 -7.00
CA VAL A 442 21.75 -3.71 -8.16
C VAL A 442 22.27 -2.36 -7.69
N MET A 443 21.53 -1.70 -6.80
CA MET A 443 21.81 -0.34 -6.33
C MET A 443 22.90 -0.29 -5.27
N GLY A 444 23.09 -1.36 -4.48
CA GLY A 444 24.11 -1.43 -3.43
C GLY A 444 25.52 -1.18 -3.97
N PRO A 445 25.99 -1.99 -4.96
CA PRO A 445 27.29 -1.78 -5.59
C PRO A 445 27.40 -0.41 -6.28
N MET A 446 26.36 0.02 -7.00
CA MET A 446 26.34 1.36 -7.62
C MET A 446 26.49 2.46 -6.57
N GLY A 447 25.86 2.32 -5.41
CA GLY A 447 25.98 3.23 -4.28
C GLY A 447 27.42 3.36 -3.80
N SER A 448 28.04 2.24 -3.43
CA SER A 448 29.40 2.21 -2.87
C SER A 448 30.50 2.56 -3.87
N GLU A 449 30.35 2.14 -5.12
CA GLU A 449 31.42 2.23 -6.13
C GLU A 449 31.32 3.49 -7.00
N THR A 450 30.11 4.04 -7.20
CA THR A 450 29.92 5.19 -8.10
C THR A 450 29.34 6.42 -7.40
N TRP A 451 28.23 6.27 -6.66
CA TRP A 451 27.51 7.45 -6.15
C TRP A 451 28.20 8.09 -4.95
N ILE A 452 28.71 7.30 -4.00
CA ILE A 452 29.42 7.80 -2.83
C ILE A 452 30.72 8.50 -3.25
N PRO A 453 31.60 7.91 -4.11
CA PRO A 453 32.78 8.60 -4.59
C PRO A 453 32.46 9.87 -5.39
N ALA A 454 31.36 9.90 -6.17
CA ALA A 454 30.96 11.07 -6.93
C ALA A 454 30.43 12.22 -6.05
N LEU A 455 29.74 11.91 -4.94
CA LEU A 455 29.18 12.90 -4.01
C LEU A 455 30.16 13.34 -2.91
N SER A 456 31.13 12.49 -2.57
CA SER A 456 32.11 12.75 -1.51
C SER A 456 32.89 14.07 -1.67
N PRO A 457 33.30 14.50 -2.88
CA PRO A 457 33.98 15.79 -3.08
C PRO A 457 33.13 17.01 -2.71
N TYR A 458 31.81 16.91 -2.79
CA TYR A 458 30.89 18.04 -2.57
C TYR A 458 30.32 18.07 -1.15
N LEU A 459 30.03 16.90 -0.58
CA LEU A 459 29.31 16.78 0.71
C LEU A 459 30.19 16.23 1.84
N GLY A 460 31.36 15.67 1.53
CA GLY A 460 32.15 14.87 2.47
C GLY A 460 31.64 13.44 2.58
N TYR A 461 32.54 12.51 2.92
CA TYR A 461 32.28 11.07 2.86
C TYR A 461 31.08 10.63 3.70
N TRP A 462 30.97 11.08 4.96
CA TRP A 462 29.90 10.65 5.86
C TRP A 462 28.52 11.12 5.42
N LEU A 463 28.40 12.35 4.90
CA LEU A 463 27.14 12.88 4.38
C LEU A 463 26.78 12.24 3.03
N ALA A 464 27.76 11.99 2.15
CA ALA A 464 27.54 11.26 0.91
C ALA A 464 27.08 9.82 1.19
N MET A 465 27.75 9.12 2.10
CA MET A 465 27.41 7.76 2.53
C MET A 465 26.01 7.69 3.13
N SER A 466 25.68 8.57 4.08
CA SER A 466 24.36 8.56 4.73
C SER A 466 23.25 8.89 3.74
N THR A 467 23.46 9.86 2.84
CA THR A 467 22.48 10.25 1.81
C THR A 467 22.26 9.09 0.84
N VAL A 468 23.32 8.53 0.25
CA VAL A 468 23.22 7.43 -0.72
C VAL A 468 22.61 6.18 -0.08
N THR A 469 23.06 5.81 1.12
CA THR A 469 22.53 4.64 1.83
C THR A 469 21.06 4.82 2.16
N THR A 470 20.64 6.01 2.63
CA THR A 470 19.23 6.32 2.91
C THR A 470 18.40 6.29 1.63
N THR A 471 18.90 6.85 0.53
CA THR A 471 18.21 6.80 -0.77
C THR A 471 18.04 5.37 -1.25
N ILE A 472 19.08 4.53 -1.21
CA ILE A 472 19.00 3.12 -1.60
C ILE A 472 18.00 2.38 -0.71
N PHE A 473 18.06 2.59 0.60
CA PHE A 473 17.17 1.96 1.57
C PHE A 473 15.69 2.31 1.36
N LEU A 474 15.38 3.57 0.99
CA LEU A 474 14.01 4.02 0.76
C LEU A 474 13.50 3.75 -0.66
N MET A 475 14.39 3.52 -1.64
CA MET A 475 14.01 3.33 -3.04
C MET A 475 12.98 2.21 -3.28
N PRO A 476 13.04 1.04 -2.62
CA PRO A 476 12.03 0.00 -2.77
C PRO A 476 10.61 0.46 -2.41
N ASN A 477 10.49 1.43 -1.50
CA ASN A 477 9.19 1.97 -1.10
C ASN A 477 8.57 2.79 -2.23
N ALA A 478 9.38 3.54 -2.99
CA ALA A 478 8.93 4.23 -4.19
C ALA A 478 8.35 3.26 -5.23
N PHE A 479 8.99 2.09 -5.41
CA PHE A 479 8.45 1.03 -6.28
C PHE A 479 7.14 0.45 -5.74
N GLY A 480 7.05 0.22 -4.43
CA GLY A 480 5.81 -0.20 -3.78
C GLY A 480 4.67 0.81 -4.00
N PHE A 481 4.95 2.10 -3.82
CA PHE A 481 4.02 3.19 -4.13
C PHE A 481 3.58 3.17 -5.60
N LEU A 482 4.54 3.19 -6.54
CA LEU A 482 4.26 3.20 -7.97
C LEU A 482 3.46 1.98 -8.41
N PHE A 483 3.79 0.79 -7.91
CA PHE A 483 3.06 -0.43 -8.26
C PHE A 483 1.57 -0.31 -7.90
N TRP A 484 1.29 0.13 -6.68
CA TRP A 484 -0.08 0.29 -6.20
C TRP A 484 -0.83 1.40 -6.94
N GLU A 485 -0.18 2.53 -7.15
CA GLU A 485 -0.76 3.67 -7.87
C GLU A 485 -1.05 3.34 -9.34
N PHE A 486 -0.16 2.63 -10.01
CA PHE A 486 -0.41 2.15 -11.38
C PHE A 486 -1.57 1.18 -11.42
N ARG A 487 -1.66 0.26 -10.45
CA ARG A 487 -2.76 -0.70 -10.36
C ARG A 487 -4.10 0.00 -10.15
N GLU A 488 -4.14 0.98 -9.25
CA GLU A 488 -5.34 1.75 -8.94
C GLU A 488 -5.76 2.63 -10.13
N ASN A 489 -4.81 3.36 -10.72
CA ASN A 489 -5.08 4.23 -11.87
C ASN A 489 -5.50 3.42 -13.12
N ARG A 490 -4.98 2.21 -13.31
CA ARG A 490 -5.45 1.31 -14.37
C ARG A 490 -6.92 0.96 -14.21
N GLY A 491 -7.39 0.79 -12.97
CA GLY A 491 -8.79 0.50 -12.62
C GLY A 491 -9.76 1.67 -12.78
N LEU A 492 -9.27 2.88 -13.07
CA LEU A 492 -10.11 4.07 -13.29
C LEU A 492 -10.79 4.07 -14.66
N TYR A 493 -10.16 3.51 -15.69
CA TYR A 493 -10.62 3.63 -17.08
C TYR A 493 -11.57 2.49 -17.49
N ALA A 494 -12.60 2.84 -18.25
CA ALA A 494 -13.65 1.91 -18.69
C ALA A 494 -13.11 0.74 -19.52
N ALA A 495 -12.18 0.96 -20.46
CA ALA A 495 -11.61 -0.12 -21.28
C ALA A 495 -10.83 -1.18 -20.49
N ASN A 496 -10.38 -0.87 -19.27
CA ASN A 496 -9.67 -1.83 -18.42
C ASN A 496 -10.61 -2.70 -17.56
N ARG A 497 -11.93 -2.54 -17.71
CA ARG A 497 -12.94 -3.33 -17.01
C ARG A 497 -13.12 -4.70 -17.69
N PRO A 498 -13.27 -5.78 -16.92
CA PRO A 498 -13.79 -7.02 -17.48
C PRO A 498 -15.21 -6.80 -18.04
N THR A 499 -15.49 -7.34 -19.22
CA THR A 499 -16.78 -7.21 -19.93
C THR A 499 -17.99 -7.74 -19.17
N ARG A 500 -17.78 -8.46 -18.06
CA ARG A 500 -18.84 -8.87 -17.13
C ARG A 500 -18.67 -8.16 -15.80
N PRO A 501 -19.71 -7.49 -15.27
CA PRO A 501 -19.72 -7.10 -13.87
C PRO A 501 -19.53 -8.36 -13.04
N ARG A 502 -18.47 -8.41 -12.23
CA ARG A 502 -18.37 -9.42 -11.17
C ARG A 502 -19.53 -9.15 -10.23
N TYR A 503 -20.58 -9.95 -10.31
CA TYR A 503 -21.43 -10.19 -9.15
C TYR A 503 -20.48 -10.70 -8.06
N ALA A 504 -20.23 -9.88 -7.05
CA ALA A 504 -19.66 -10.39 -5.82
C ALA A 504 -20.67 -11.41 -5.28
N PRO A 505 -20.26 -12.65 -4.97
CA PRO A 505 -21.12 -13.55 -4.19
C PRO A 505 -21.41 -12.96 -2.81
#